data_AF-A0A847WHW8-F1
#
_entry.id   AF-A0A847WHW8-F1
#
_cell.length_a   1.000
_cell.length_b   1.000
_cell.length_c   1.000
_cell.angle_alpha   90.00
_cell.angle_beta   90.00
_cell.angle_gamma   90.00
#
_symmetry.space_group_name_H-M   'P 1'
#
loop_
_entity.id
_entity.type
_entity.pdbx_description
1 polymer ?
#
loop_
_entity_poly.entity_id
_entity_poly.type
_entity_poly.pdbx_seq_one_letter_code
_entity_poly.pdbx_strand_id
1 'polypeptide(L)'
;MNRAYLLIFAISLYMFLKNILELIFSMENYKLHKKRLKQLQFKEKKSSDEELNELIDKVTQPVIKTIIPKLKIKNLNEIEKDLQMAQWDGKMDAMQYIALNVITKFLGILAFLLLFKHSKPMAFLWGIILFKSVSFLMKNSAKNRREKLMMEFPDFIRVTQGYLSSGMPFTQSVTESIKYVGEEWQPILENFVVEAELSNIDKALEGMAEEVDVFEVKEFVALVRLSLEQGGSVKEGFESQAKKVQEMLYDVMLAKIEKRRVYGILIQFPLLICNLLVFGLPTLHAMVNLSSM
;
A
#
# COMPACT_ATOMS: atom_id res chain seq x y z
N MET A 1 -23.14 0.55 36.47
CA MET A 1 -23.15 1.51 35.34
C MET A 1 -24.36 1.17 34.47
N ASN A 2 -25.33 2.08 34.38
CA ASN A 2 -26.66 1.81 33.81
C ASN A 2 -26.55 1.27 32.38
N ARG A 3 -27.29 0.19 32.06
CA ARG A 3 -27.33 -0.44 30.72
C ARG A 3 -27.60 0.56 29.59
N ALA A 4 -28.32 1.63 29.90
CA ALA A 4 -28.55 2.77 29.02
C ALA A 4 -27.25 3.53 28.62
N TYR A 5 -26.33 3.80 29.56
CA TYR A 5 -25.06 4.44 29.22
C TYR A 5 -24.14 3.53 28.42
N LEU A 6 -24.22 2.21 28.63
CA LEU A 6 -23.49 1.23 27.81
C LEU A 6 -24.00 1.19 26.38
N LEU A 7 -25.32 1.30 26.18
CA LEU A 7 -25.94 1.40 24.85
C LEU A 7 -25.56 2.71 24.15
N ILE A 8 -25.68 3.84 24.83
CA ILE A 8 -25.31 5.15 24.27
C ILE A 8 -23.81 5.20 23.94
N PHE A 9 -22.96 4.66 24.82
CA PHE A 9 -21.53 4.54 24.56
C PHE A 9 -21.24 3.59 23.39
N ALA A 10 -21.90 2.44 23.30
CA ALA A 10 -21.72 1.50 22.19
C ALA A 10 -22.18 2.10 20.85
N ILE A 11 -23.27 2.86 20.84
CA ILE A 11 -23.77 3.58 19.65
C ILE A 11 -22.80 4.69 19.25
N SER A 12 -22.32 5.49 20.22
CA SER A 12 -21.33 6.54 19.96
C SER A 12 -20.00 5.97 19.49
N LEU A 13 -19.54 4.87 20.09
CA LEU A 13 -18.32 4.17 19.70
C LEU A 13 -18.48 3.55 18.30
N TYR A 14 -19.64 2.98 17.99
CA TYR A 14 -19.97 2.44 16.67
C TYR A 14 -19.98 3.53 15.60
N MET A 15 -20.63 4.67 15.85
CA MET A 15 -20.64 5.81 14.93
C MET A 15 -19.23 6.37 14.71
N PHE A 16 -18.43 6.46 15.77
CA PHE A 16 -17.05 6.93 15.67
C PHE A 16 -16.13 5.93 14.96
N LEU A 17 -16.27 4.63 15.26
CA LEU A 17 -15.60 3.54 14.56
C LEU A 17 -15.99 3.50 13.09
N LYS A 18 -17.27 3.67 12.76
CA LYS A 18 -17.77 3.75 11.39
C LYS A 18 -17.13 4.92 10.66
N ASN A 19 -17.10 6.12 11.25
CA ASN A 19 -16.47 7.28 10.64
C ASN A 19 -14.96 7.11 10.45
N ILE A 20 -14.27 6.53 11.44
CA ILE A 20 -12.84 6.20 11.32
C ILE A 20 -12.63 5.16 10.22
N LEU A 21 -13.44 4.10 10.18
CA LEU A 21 -13.35 3.05 9.17
C LEU A 21 -13.69 3.58 7.77
N GLU A 22 -14.70 4.44 7.61
CA GLU A 22 -15.01 5.11 6.35
C GLU A 22 -13.87 6.04 5.90
N LEU A 23 -13.30 6.82 6.82
CA LEU A 23 -12.11 7.66 6.57
C LEU A 23 -10.89 6.82 6.19
N ILE A 24 -10.76 5.63 6.76
CA ILE A 24 -9.68 4.69 6.49
C ILE A 24 -9.89 3.92 5.17
N PHE A 25 -11.11 3.44 4.89
CA PHE A 25 -11.44 2.68 3.68
C PHE A 25 -11.58 3.58 2.45
N SER A 26 -11.92 4.86 2.62
CA SER A 26 -11.87 5.85 1.54
C SER A 26 -10.43 6.08 1.03
N MET A 27 -9.42 5.80 1.85
CA MET A 27 -8.01 5.81 1.45
C MET A 27 -7.56 4.56 0.68
N GLU A 28 -8.18 3.39 0.92
CA GLU A 28 -7.80 2.12 0.27
C GLU A 28 -8.53 1.91 -1.08
N ASN A 29 -9.78 2.37 -1.21
CA ASN A 29 -10.68 1.95 -2.30
C ASN A 29 -10.90 2.95 -3.45
N TYR A 30 -10.06 3.97 -3.60
CA TYR A 30 -10.28 4.99 -4.63
C TYR A 30 -10.29 4.41 -6.07
N LYS A 31 -9.53 3.36 -6.38
CA LYS A 31 -9.39 2.87 -7.78
C LYS A 31 -10.54 2.01 -8.30
N LEU A 32 -11.15 1.17 -7.47
CA LEU A 32 -12.35 0.40 -7.85
C LEU A 32 -13.57 1.30 -8.04
N HIS A 33 -13.64 2.40 -7.28
CA HIS A 33 -14.70 3.40 -7.42
C HIS A 33 -14.43 4.36 -8.59
N LYS A 34 -13.17 4.74 -8.87
CA LYS A 34 -12.75 5.63 -9.98
C LYS A 34 -13.08 5.08 -11.36
N LYS A 35 -13.01 3.76 -11.59
CA LYS A 35 -13.45 3.15 -12.87
C LYS A 35 -14.96 3.24 -13.09
N ARG A 36 -15.77 3.29 -12.02
CA ARG A 36 -17.24 3.45 -12.09
C ARG A 36 -17.70 4.92 -11.99
N LEU A 37 -16.92 5.78 -11.31
CA LEU A 37 -17.22 7.21 -11.12
C LEU A 37 -16.64 8.13 -12.21
N LYS A 38 -15.62 7.68 -12.97
CA LYS A 38 -15.13 8.41 -14.16
C LYS A 38 -16.23 8.64 -15.21
N GLN A 39 -17.30 7.83 -15.19
CA GLN A 39 -18.45 7.99 -16.06
C GLN A 39 -19.56 8.90 -15.47
N LEU A 40 -19.48 9.28 -14.18
CA LEU A 40 -20.59 9.98 -13.49
C LEU A 40 -20.24 11.33 -12.86
N GLN A 41 -18.97 11.68 -12.58
CA GLN A 41 -18.70 12.86 -11.74
C GLN A 41 -17.44 13.64 -12.14
N PHE A 42 -17.58 14.58 -13.08
CA PHE A 42 -16.59 15.64 -13.27
C PHE A 42 -16.84 16.88 -12.38
N LYS A 43 -17.85 16.86 -11.48
CA LYS A 43 -18.26 18.04 -10.69
C LYS A 43 -18.19 17.94 -9.16
N GLU A 44 -18.01 16.74 -8.57
CA GLU A 44 -17.99 16.55 -7.09
C GLU A 44 -16.60 16.32 -6.47
N LYS A 45 -15.55 16.16 -7.28
CA LYS A 45 -14.26 15.65 -6.81
C LYS A 45 -13.45 16.63 -5.93
N LYS A 46 -13.70 17.94 -5.99
CA LYS A 46 -12.95 18.93 -5.19
C LYS A 46 -13.48 19.10 -3.76
N SER A 47 -14.78 18.96 -3.52
CA SER A 47 -15.37 19.18 -2.18
C SER A 47 -15.02 18.07 -1.19
N SER A 48 -14.98 16.81 -1.63
CA SER A 48 -14.76 15.67 -0.73
C SER A 48 -13.33 15.56 -0.18
N ASP A 49 -12.31 15.96 -0.94
CA ASP A 49 -10.92 15.90 -0.47
C ASP A 49 -10.61 17.04 0.52
N GLU A 50 -11.19 18.23 0.30
CA GLU A 50 -11.11 19.37 1.24
C GLU A 50 -11.82 19.05 2.57
N GLU A 51 -13.02 18.49 2.51
CA GLU A 51 -13.76 18.04 3.71
C GLU A 51 -12.98 16.96 4.50
N LEU A 52 -12.34 16.02 3.80
CA LEU A 52 -11.50 15.00 4.44
C LEU A 52 -10.29 15.61 5.14
N ASN A 53 -9.60 16.56 4.51
CA ASN A 53 -8.45 17.23 5.09
C ASN A 53 -8.85 18.05 6.32
N GLU A 54 -9.98 18.75 6.27
CA GLU A 54 -10.53 19.47 7.42
C GLU A 54 -10.88 18.53 8.59
N LEU A 55 -11.44 17.35 8.30
CA LEU A 55 -11.73 16.34 9.32
C LEU A 55 -10.45 15.78 9.95
N ILE A 56 -9.44 15.48 9.13
CA ILE A 56 -8.12 15.02 9.60
C ILE A 56 -7.52 16.07 10.52
N ASP A 57 -7.50 17.34 10.11
CA ASP A 57 -6.99 18.42 10.94
C ASP A 57 -7.75 18.55 12.25
N LYS A 58 -9.08 18.62 12.19
CA LYS A 58 -9.90 18.78 13.39
C LYS A 58 -9.69 17.67 14.42
N VAL A 59 -9.46 16.44 13.97
CA VAL A 59 -9.22 15.28 14.83
C VAL A 59 -7.77 15.23 15.32
N THR A 60 -6.79 15.59 14.50
CA THR A 60 -5.35 15.41 14.80
C THR A 60 -4.73 16.61 15.54
N GLN A 61 -5.14 17.84 15.23
CA GLN A 61 -4.63 19.08 15.82
C GLN A 61 -4.52 19.09 17.36
N PRO A 62 -5.54 18.66 18.14
CA PRO A 62 -5.42 18.66 19.60
C PRO A 62 -4.31 17.74 20.12
N VAL A 63 -4.04 16.63 19.41
CA VAL A 63 -2.99 15.67 19.75
C VAL A 63 -1.62 16.18 19.30
N ILE A 64 -1.55 16.79 18.11
CA ILE A 64 -0.33 17.43 17.61
C ILE A 64 0.13 18.52 18.58
N LYS A 65 -0.77 19.34 19.11
CA LYS A 65 -0.40 20.47 19.99
C LYS A 65 -0.03 20.04 21.42
N THR A 66 -0.63 18.96 21.92
CA THR A 66 -0.56 18.61 23.35
C THR A 66 0.35 17.41 23.66
N ILE A 67 0.34 16.39 22.78
CA ILE A 67 0.96 15.09 23.04
C ILE A 67 2.26 14.94 22.24
N ILE A 68 2.27 15.34 20.97
CA ILE A 68 3.44 15.18 20.11
C ILE A 68 4.71 15.89 20.63
N PRO A 69 4.68 17.12 21.19
CA PRO A 69 5.89 17.79 21.67
C PRO A 69 6.58 17.05 22.82
N LYS A 70 5.85 16.16 23.51
CA LYS A 70 6.35 15.35 24.62
C LYS A 70 6.87 13.98 24.16
N LEU A 71 6.65 13.61 22.89
CA LEU A 71 7.12 12.36 22.29
C LEU A 71 8.39 12.63 21.48
N LYS A 72 9.45 11.85 21.73
CA LYS A 72 10.66 11.88 20.90
C LYS A 72 10.37 11.15 19.58
N ILE A 73 10.01 11.89 18.54
CA ILE A 73 9.88 11.35 17.19
C ILE A 73 11.28 11.25 16.58
N LYS A 74 11.74 10.02 16.32
CA LYS A 74 13.06 9.77 15.71
C LYS A 74 13.02 9.45 14.21
N ASN A 75 11.86 9.09 13.67
CA ASN A 75 11.75 8.48 12.33
C ASN A 75 10.77 9.24 11.42
N LEU A 76 10.78 10.58 11.46
CA LEU A 76 9.80 11.39 10.72
C LEU A 76 9.98 11.24 9.20
N ASN A 77 11.23 11.29 8.73
CA ASN A 77 11.56 11.14 7.31
C ASN A 77 11.20 9.74 6.75
N GLU A 78 11.31 8.68 7.55
CA GLU A 78 10.91 7.33 7.12
C GLU A 78 9.39 7.23 6.97
N ILE A 79 8.63 7.86 7.88
CA ILE A 79 7.17 7.91 7.82
C ILE A 79 6.71 8.70 6.60
N GLU A 80 7.38 9.82 6.31
CA GLU A 80 7.09 10.65 5.14
C GLU A 80 7.30 9.86 3.84
N LYS A 81 8.41 9.11 3.73
CA LYS A 81 8.65 8.19 2.60
C LYS A 81 7.59 7.10 2.49
N ASP A 82 7.20 6.48 3.60
CA ASP A 82 6.12 5.47 3.61
C ASP A 82 4.76 6.07 3.20
N LEU A 83 4.48 7.33 3.58
CA LEU A 83 3.26 8.06 3.21
C LEU A 83 3.25 8.43 1.72
N GLN A 84 4.37 8.92 1.19
CA GLN A 84 4.55 9.19 -0.23
C GLN A 84 4.37 7.90 -1.04
N MET A 85 4.98 6.79 -0.60
CA MET A 85 4.79 5.47 -1.19
C MET A 85 3.32 5.00 -1.10
N ALA A 86 2.59 5.37 -0.06
CA ALA A 86 1.17 5.08 0.08
C ALA A 86 0.23 6.01 -0.72
N GLN A 87 0.75 7.09 -1.34
CA GLN A 87 -0.02 8.22 -1.92
C GLN A 87 -0.92 8.92 -0.89
N TRP A 88 -0.45 9.03 0.35
CA TRP A 88 -1.15 9.67 1.46
C TRP A 88 -0.62 11.08 1.76
N ASP A 89 0.53 11.44 1.20
CA ASP A 89 1.21 12.73 1.29
C ASP A 89 0.34 13.92 0.90
N GLY A 90 -0.54 13.80 -0.10
CA GLY A 90 -1.49 14.85 -0.47
C GLY A 90 -2.69 15.02 0.49
N LYS A 91 -2.87 14.10 1.45
CA LYS A 91 -4.03 14.06 2.36
C LYS A 91 -3.66 14.23 3.81
N MET A 92 -2.48 13.74 4.19
CA MET A 92 -2.00 13.81 5.55
C MET A 92 -0.49 14.01 5.60
N ASP A 93 -0.07 14.92 6.46
CA ASP A 93 1.31 15.10 6.84
C ASP A 93 1.78 13.99 7.80
N ALA A 94 3.09 13.77 7.88
CA ALA A 94 3.71 12.82 8.79
C ALA A 94 3.29 13.06 10.25
N MET A 95 3.13 14.32 10.66
CA MET A 95 2.68 14.67 12.00
C MET A 95 1.21 14.33 12.25
N GLN A 96 0.35 14.54 11.24
CA GLN A 96 -1.06 14.16 11.28
C GLN A 96 -1.22 12.63 11.33
N TYR A 97 -0.42 11.89 10.57
CA TYR A 97 -0.38 10.43 10.65
C TYR A 97 0.03 9.92 12.04
N ILE A 98 1.10 10.49 12.63
CA ILE A 98 1.54 10.12 13.98
C ILE A 98 0.41 10.41 14.99
N ALA A 99 -0.23 11.57 14.89
CA ALA A 99 -1.36 11.93 15.75
C ALA A 99 -2.51 10.93 15.61
N LEU A 100 -2.92 10.60 14.38
CA LEU A 100 -3.97 9.63 14.11
C LEU A 100 -3.63 8.25 14.68
N ASN A 101 -2.38 7.80 14.52
CA ASN A 101 -1.90 6.54 15.08
C ASN A 101 -1.91 6.54 16.62
N VAL A 102 -1.58 7.66 17.27
CA VAL A 102 -1.68 7.79 18.72
C VAL A 102 -3.14 7.75 19.18
N ILE A 103 -4.03 8.45 18.48
CA ILE A 103 -5.48 8.46 18.77
C ILE A 103 -6.06 7.05 18.69
N THR A 104 -5.78 6.32 17.61
CA THR A 104 -6.32 4.97 17.43
C THR A 104 -5.73 3.97 18.42
N LYS A 105 -4.46 4.11 18.81
CA LYS A 105 -3.87 3.32 19.90
C LYS A 105 -4.53 3.60 21.24
N PHE A 106 -4.77 4.87 21.57
CA PHE A 106 -5.48 5.26 22.79
C PHE A 106 -6.91 4.70 22.80
N LEU A 107 -7.62 4.80 21.68
CA LEU A 107 -8.95 4.21 21.51
C LEU A 107 -8.92 2.68 21.64
N GLY A 108 -7.88 2.02 21.11
CA GLY A 108 -7.69 0.58 21.27
C GLY A 108 -7.52 0.18 22.74
N ILE A 109 -6.74 0.94 23.52
CA ILE A 109 -6.58 0.72 24.97
C ILE A 109 -7.90 0.97 25.70
N LEU A 110 -8.62 2.05 25.36
CA LEU A 110 -9.91 2.37 25.97
C LEU A 110 -10.95 1.28 25.68
N ALA A 111 -11.05 0.84 24.42
CA ALA A 111 -11.94 -0.24 24.01
C ALA A 111 -11.59 -1.55 24.72
N PHE A 112 -10.30 -1.86 24.87
CA PHE A 112 -9.85 -3.01 25.64
C PHE A 112 -10.33 -2.94 27.10
N LEU A 113 -10.05 -1.85 27.81
CA LEU A 113 -10.44 -1.69 29.23
C LEU A 113 -11.95 -1.76 29.45
N LEU A 114 -12.74 -1.20 28.54
CA LEU A 114 -14.20 -1.20 28.64
C LEU A 114 -14.81 -2.56 28.34
N LEU A 115 -14.32 -3.25 27.30
CA LEU A 115 -14.83 -4.55 26.89
C LEU A 115 -14.32 -5.69 27.77
N PHE A 116 -13.16 -5.54 28.44
CA PHE A 116 -12.53 -6.59 29.23
C PHE A 116 -13.45 -7.11 30.35
N LYS A 117 -14.27 -6.24 30.94
CA LYS A 117 -15.23 -6.59 31.99
C LYS A 117 -16.43 -7.38 31.47
N HIS A 118 -16.75 -7.31 30.17
CA HIS A 118 -17.93 -7.95 29.59
C HIS A 118 -17.57 -9.19 28.76
N SER A 119 -16.54 -9.09 27.90
CA SER A 119 -16.07 -10.20 27.07
C SER A 119 -14.58 -10.04 26.77
N LYS A 120 -13.77 -10.88 27.43
CA LYS A 120 -12.32 -10.94 27.22
C LYS A 120 -11.92 -11.16 25.74
N PRO A 121 -12.48 -12.13 24.98
CA PRO A 121 -12.08 -12.33 23.59
C PRO A 121 -12.42 -11.13 22.71
N MET A 122 -13.56 -10.49 22.93
CA MET A 122 -13.97 -9.29 22.17
C MET A 122 -13.08 -8.08 22.48
N ALA A 123 -12.66 -7.93 23.74
CA ALA A 123 -11.74 -6.88 24.16
C ALA A 123 -10.38 -7.01 23.48
N PHE A 124 -9.81 -8.23 23.45
CA PHE A 124 -8.56 -8.50 22.76
C PHE A 124 -8.66 -8.24 21.25
N LEU A 125 -9.74 -8.72 20.61
CA LEU A 125 -9.95 -8.55 19.18
C LEU A 125 -10.01 -7.07 18.79
N TRP A 126 -10.89 -6.28 19.42
CA TRP A 126 -11.02 -4.85 19.10
C TRP A 126 -9.83 -4.01 19.54
N GLY A 127 -9.21 -4.34 20.68
CA GLY A 127 -7.99 -3.69 21.14
C GLY A 127 -6.86 -3.84 20.13
N ILE A 128 -6.63 -5.06 19.61
CA ILE A 128 -5.58 -5.32 18.61
C ILE A 128 -5.90 -4.64 17.28
N ILE A 129 -7.14 -4.77 16.79
CA ILE A 129 -7.56 -4.18 15.51
C ILE A 129 -7.33 -2.67 15.53
N LEU A 130 -7.83 -1.96 16.54
CA LEU A 130 -7.67 -0.52 16.63
C LEU A 130 -6.21 -0.11 16.79
N PHE A 131 -5.46 -0.82 17.63
CA PHE A 131 -4.06 -0.52 17.91
C PHE A 131 -3.15 -0.68 16.68
N LYS A 132 -3.48 -1.60 15.77
CA LYS A 132 -2.69 -1.88 14.55
C LYS A 132 -3.28 -1.29 13.27
N SER A 133 -4.55 -0.91 13.25
CA SER A 133 -5.31 -0.49 12.06
C SER A 133 -4.56 0.48 11.14
N VAL A 134 -4.26 1.69 11.63
CA VAL A 134 -3.66 2.77 10.84
C VAL A 134 -2.30 2.36 10.27
N SER A 135 -1.41 1.81 11.13
CA SER A 135 -0.09 1.37 10.68
C SER A 135 -0.13 0.15 9.76
N PHE A 136 -1.09 -0.75 9.94
CA PHE A 136 -1.28 -1.89 9.05
C PHE A 136 -1.72 -1.41 7.66
N LEU A 137 -2.66 -0.48 7.60
CA LEU A 137 -3.23 -0.01 6.33
C LEU A 137 -2.26 0.86 5.54
N MET A 138 -1.53 1.75 6.19
CA MET A 138 -0.45 2.51 5.53
C MET A 138 0.60 1.56 4.95
N LYS A 139 1.09 0.59 5.75
CA LYS A 139 2.08 -0.39 5.28
C LYS A 139 1.52 -1.28 4.17
N ASN A 140 0.25 -1.67 4.25
CA ASN A 140 -0.39 -2.47 3.22
C ASN A 140 -0.56 -1.67 1.92
N SER A 141 -0.96 -0.39 2.00
CA SER A 141 -1.06 0.51 0.86
C SER A 141 0.31 0.71 0.18
N ALA A 142 1.33 1.09 0.94
CA ALA A 142 2.69 1.27 0.43
C ALA A 142 3.24 -0.02 -0.18
N LYS A 143 3.03 -1.17 0.47
CA LYS A 143 3.41 -2.48 -0.07
C LYS A 143 2.67 -2.80 -1.37
N ASN A 144 1.36 -2.59 -1.42
CA ASN A 144 0.56 -2.87 -2.61
C ASN A 144 0.98 -2.00 -3.80
N ARG A 145 1.27 -0.70 -3.56
CA ARG A 145 1.79 0.18 -4.62
C ARG A 145 3.18 -0.25 -5.05
N ARG A 146 4.08 -0.57 -4.12
CA ARG A 146 5.44 -1.08 -4.41
C ARG A 146 5.38 -2.33 -5.29
N GLU A 147 4.48 -3.25 -4.98
CA GLU A 147 4.28 -4.45 -5.78
C GLU A 147 3.71 -4.18 -7.18
N LYS A 148 2.83 -3.17 -7.34
CA LYS A 148 2.31 -2.75 -8.65
C LYS A 148 3.39 -2.08 -9.49
N LEU A 149 4.11 -1.11 -8.92
CA LEU A 149 5.21 -0.44 -9.60
C LEU A 149 6.25 -1.46 -10.08
N MET A 150 6.59 -2.43 -9.24
CA MET A 150 7.47 -3.53 -9.62
C MET A 150 6.94 -4.34 -10.82
N MET A 151 5.65 -4.73 -10.80
CA MET A 151 5.06 -5.52 -11.89
C MET A 151 4.99 -4.75 -13.22
N GLU A 152 4.77 -3.44 -13.16
CA GLU A 152 4.64 -2.56 -14.33
C GLU A 152 5.99 -2.03 -14.83
N PHE A 153 7.04 -2.13 -14.01
CA PHE A 153 8.38 -1.66 -14.35
C PHE A 153 8.98 -2.27 -15.64
N PRO A 154 8.86 -3.58 -15.94
CA PRO A 154 9.46 -4.13 -17.16
C PRO A 154 8.76 -3.65 -18.42
N ASP A 155 7.47 -3.30 -18.34
CA ASP A 155 6.76 -2.68 -19.46
C ASP A 155 7.30 -1.28 -19.74
N PHE A 156 7.54 -0.46 -18.70
CA PHE A 156 8.22 0.83 -18.83
C PHE A 156 9.59 0.70 -19.51
N ILE A 157 10.40 -0.25 -19.03
CA ILE A 157 11.73 -0.49 -19.59
C ILE A 157 11.64 -0.89 -21.06
N ARG A 158 10.77 -1.86 -21.41
CA ARG A 158 10.62 -2.36 -22.77
C ARG A 158 10.17 -1.26 -23.75
N VAL A 159 9.18 -0.46 -23.35
CA VAL A 159 8.66 0.62 -24.20
C VAL A 159 9.72 1.70 -24.40
N THR A 160 10.38 2.13 -23.32
CA THR A 160 11.44 3.15 -23.39
C THR A 160 12.63 2.68 -24.22
N GLN A 161 13.04 1.40 -24.07
CA GLN A 161 14.06 0.78 -24.90
C GLN A 161 13.66 0.77 -26.38
N GLY A 162 12.39 0.52 -26.71
CA GLY A 162 11.89 0.58 -28.09
C GLY A 162 12.11 1.95 -28.73
N TYR A 163 11.83 3.03 -28.00
CA TYR A 163 12.06 4.41 -28.45
C TYR A 163 13.56 4.77 -28.49
N LEU A 164 14.35 4.37 -27.51
CA LEU A 164 15.80 4.57 -27.54
C LEU A 164 16.44 3.86 -28.74
N SER A 165 15.95 2.66 -29.07
CA SER A 165 16.41 1.89 -30.22
C SER A 165 16.08 2.53 -31.57
N SER A 166 15.04 3.36 -31.65
CA SER A 166 14.72 4.15 -32.85
C SER A 166 15.54 5.44 -32.96
N GLY A 167 16.49 5.67 -32.05
CA GLY A 167 17.35 6.86 -32.04
C GLY A 167 16.73 8.07 -31.37
N MET A 168 15.61 7.90 -30.66
CA MET A 168 14.99 8.99 -29.91
C MET A 168 15.86 9.37 -28.68
N PRO A 169 16.00 10.67 -28.35
CA PRO A 169 16.65 11.10 -27.12
C PRO A 169 15.99 10.49 -25.87
N PHE A 170 16.76 10.33 -24.79
CA PHE A 170 16.30 9.64 -23.59
C PHE A 170 15.05 10.27 -22.95
N THR A 171 15.06 11.58 -22.72
CA THR A 171 13.92 12.30 -22.13
C THR A 171 12.65 12.14 -22.97
N GLN A 172 12.77 12.31 -24.30
CA GLN A 172 11.66 12.12 -25.23
C GLN A 172 11.16 10.67 -25.27
N SER A 173 12.07 9.69 -25.15
CA SER A 173 11.71 8.26 -25.06
C SER A 173 10.88 7.96 -23.83
N VAL A 174 11.20 8.60 -22.70
CA VAL A 174 10.40 8.51 -21.46
C VAL A 174 9.06 9.20 -21.65
N THR A 175 9.00 10.39 -22.24
CA THR A 175 7.73 11.10 -22.51
C THR A 175 6.76 10.26 -23.34
N GLU A 176 7.25 9.60 -24.38
CA GLU A 176 6.41 8.75 -25.23
C GLU A 176 6.00 7.44 -24.54
N SER A 177 6.79 6.95 -23.57
CA SER A 177 6.46 5.72 -22.84
C SER A 177 5.32 5.89 -21.83
N ILE A 178 5.08 7.11 -21.33
CA ILE A 178 4.00 7.44 -20.36
C ILE A 178 2.64 6.85 -20.78
N LYS A 179 2.33 6.90 -22.08
CA LYS A 179 1.04 6.47 -22.65
C LYS A 179 0.80 4.96 -22.56
N TYR A 180 1.87 4.18 -22.42
CA TYR A 180 1.87 2.71 -22.52
C TYR A 180 2.22 2.01 -21.20
N VAL A 181 2.59 2.77 -20.17
CA VAL A 181 2.85 2.23 -18.83
C VAL A 181 1.58 2.22 -17.98
N GLY A 182 1.62 1.45 -16.89
CA GLY A 182 0.49 1.37 -15.96
C GLY A 182 0.21 2.70 -15.25
N GLU A 183 -1.00 2.81 -14.70
CA GLU A 183 -1.52 4.05 -14.10
C GLU A 183 -0.67 4.57 -12.94
N GLU A 184 0.11 3.71 -12.27
CA GLU A 184 0.98 4.12 -11.15
C GLU A 184 2.27 4.76 -11.61
N TRP A 185 2.78 4.38 -12.78
CA TRP A 185 4.00 4.92 -13.36
C TRP A 185 3.78 6.26 -14.05
N GLN A 186 2.59 6.50 -14.60
CA GLN A 186 2.25 7.76 -15.30
C GLN A 186 2.64 9.03 -14.52
N PRO A 187 2.15 9.27 -13.29
CA PRO A 187 2.49 10.48 -12.54
C PRO A 187 3.98 10.59 -12.20
N ILE A 188 4.66 9.45 -11.99
CA ILE A 188 6.09 9.39 -11.67
C ILE A 188 6.91 9.83 -12.89
N LEU A 189 6.56 9.30 -14.06
CA LEU A 189 7.23 9.64 -15.31
C LEU A 189 6.89 11.07 -15.79
N GLU A 190 5.67 11.55 -15.54
CA GLU A 190 5.30 12.95 -15.78
C GLU A 190 6.16 13.89 -14.92
N ASN A 191 6.28 13.61 -13.62
CA ASN A 191 7.16 14.35 -12.72
C ASN A 191 8.62 14.29 -13.18
N PHE A 192 9.09 13.10 -13.59
CA PHE A 192 10.44 12.94 -14.15
C PHE A 192 10.68 13.83 -15.37
N VAL A 193 9.74 13.89 -16.31
CA VAL A 193 9.88 14.71 -17.52
C VAL A 193 9.94 16.19 -17.15
N VAL A 194 9.04 16.65 -16.27
CA VAL A 194 9.03 18.03 -15.79
C VAL A 194 10.35 18.39 -15.09
N GLU A 195 10.84 17.52 -14.20
CA GLU A 195 12.10 17.76 -13.48
C GLU A 195 13.32 17.72 -14.42
N ALA A 196 13.30 16.85 -15.44
CA ALA A 196 14.36 16.76 -16.43
C ALA A 196 14.43 18.03 -17.31
N GLU A 197 13.28 18.67 -17.57
CA GLU A 197 13.19 19.94 -18.30
C GLU A 197 13.60 21.15 -17.45
N LEU A 198 13.22 21.18 -16.17
CA LEU A 198 13.49 22.30 -15.26
C LEU A 198 14.92 22.29 -14.69
N SER A 199 15.43 21.09 -14.39
CA SER A 199 16.71 20.88 -13.72
C SER A 199 17.69 20.19 -14.66
N ASN A 200 17.90 18.89 -14.45
CA ASN A 200 18.75 18.04 -15.27
C ASN A 200 18.30 16.58 -15.14
N ILE A 201 18.73 15.74 -16.08
CA ILE A 201 18.36 14.33 -16.14
C ILE A 201 18.81 13.59 -14.87
N ASP A 202 19.98 13.90 -14.33
CA ASP A 202 20.51 13.24 -13.12
C ASP A 202 19.64 13.46 -11.89
N LYS A 203 19.18 14.70 -11.65
CA LYS A 203 18.26 15.04 -10.57
C LYS A 203 16.88 14.43 -10.79
N ALA A 204 16.39 14.43 -12.02
CA ALA A 204 15.11 13.81 -12.35
C ALA A 204 15.15 12.29 -12.07
N LEU A 205 16.25 11.64 -12.47
CA LEU A 205 16.51 10.23 -12.20
C LEU A 205 16.58 9.96 -10.69
N GLU A 206 17.28 10.80 -9.93
CA GLU A 206 17.35 10.72 -8.46
C GLU A 206 15.97 10.86 -7.82
N GLY A 207 15.18 11.85 -8.22
CA GLY A 207 13.81 12.04 -7.75
C GLY A 207 12.92 10.83 -8.04
N MET A 208 13.02 10.24 -9.24
CA MET A 208 12.30 9.01 -9.57
C MET A 208 12.70 7.82 -8.67
N ALA A 209 13.99 7.67 -8.38
CA ALA A 209 14.50 6.61 -7.50
C ALA A 209 14.07 6.79 -6.04
N GLU A 210 13.96 8.03 -5.58
CA GLU A 210 13.45 8.37 -4.25
C GLU A 210 11.94 8.13 -4.14
N GLU A 211 11.16 8.54 -5.14
CA GLU A 211 9.70 8.37 -5.15
C GLU A 211 9.28 6.90 -5.22
N VAL A 212 9.96 6.09 -6.05
CA VAL A 212 9.52 4.71 -6.32
C VAL A 212 9.92 3.73 -5.20
N ASP A 213 10.89 4.07 -4.34
CA ASP A 213 11.41 3.25 -3.22
C ASP A 213 11.44 1.72 -3.44
N VAL A 214 11.75 1.29 -4.67
CA VAL A 214 11.92 -0.10 -5.09
C VAL A 214 13.39 -0.31 -5.41
N PHE A 215 13.98 -1.37 -4.86
CA PHE A 215 15.42 -1.63 -4.99
C PHE A 215 15.85 -1.75 -6.47
N GLU A 216 15.12 -2.51 -7.26
CA GLU A 216 15.36 -2.79 -8.67
C GLU A 216 15.30 -1.52 -9.52
N VAL A 217 14.40 -0.60 -9.17
CA VAL A 217 14.27 0.71 -9.82
C VAL A 217 15.45 1.60 -9.45
N LYS A 218 15.88 1.60 -8.19
CA LYS A 218 17.07 2.35 -7.74
C LYS A 218 18.35 1.87 -8.41
N GLU A 219 18.55 0.56 -8.51
CA GLU A 219 19.69 -0.01 -9.22
C GLU A 219 19.68 0.35 -10.69
N PHE A 220 18.51 0.24 -11.33
CA PHE A 220 18.33 0.63 -12.72
C PHE A 220 18.70 2.10 -12.95
N VAL A 221 18.14 2.99 -12.12
CA VAL A 221 18.42 4.43 -12.19
C VAL A 221 19.91 4.73 -12.01
N ALA A 222 20.55 4.13 -11.00
CA ALA A 222 21.96 4.35 -10.73
C ALA A 222 22.85 3.98 -11.93
N LEU A 223 22.48 2.92 -12.66
CA LEU A 223 23.20 2.47 -13.84
C LEU A 223 22.95 3.34 -15.07
N VAL A 224 21.72 3.82 -15.27
CA VAL A 224 21.43 4.80 -16.32
C VAL A 224 22.20 6.10 -16.08
N ARG A 225 22.25 6.58 -14.83
CA ARG A 225 23.07 7.74 -14.45
C ARG A 225 24.55 7.51 -14.75
N LEU A 226 25.10 6.37 -14.33
CA LEU A 226 26.49 6.03 -14.59
C LEU A 226 26.81 5.99 -16.11
N SER A 227 25.88 5.45 -16.91
CA SER A 227 26.03 5.43 -18.37
C SER A 227 26.00 6.84 -18.99
N LEU A 228 25.16 7.73 -18.46
CA LEU A 228 25.08 9.14 -18.88
C LEU A 228 26.36 9.92 -18.51
N GLU A 229 26.85 9.75 -17.28
CA GLU A 229 28.08 10.39 -16.79
C GLU A 229 29.32 9.98 -17.58
N GLN A 230 29.40 8.72 -17.99
CA GLN A 230 30.51 8.20 -18.80
C GLN A 230 30.46 8.63 -20.27
N GLY A 231 29.44 9.38 -20.69
CA GLY A 231 29.23 9.77 -22.09
C GLY A 231 28.94 8.59 -23.01
N GLY A 232 28.54 7.45 -22.44
CA GLY A 232 28.16 6.26 -23.18
C GLY A 232 26.82 6.44 -23.89
N SER A 233 26.55 5.57 -24.86
CA SER A 233 25.22 5.51 -25.48
C SER A 233 24.21 5.06 -24.42
N VAL A 234 23.28 5.95 -24.04
CA VAL A 234 22.19 5.63 -23.10
C VAL A 234 21.48 4.34 -23.48
N LYS A 235 21.36 4.09 -24.79
CA LYS A 235 20.81 2.85 -25.35
C LYS A 235 21.56 1.62 -24.86
N GLU A 236 22.89 1.60 -24.86
CA GLU A 236 23.69 0.43 -24.43
C GLU A 236 23.54 0.17 -22.93
N GLY A 237 23.57 1.22 -22.11
CA GLY A 237 23.29 1.14 -20.68
C GLY A 237 21.87 0.63 -20.40
N PHE A 238 20.89 1.12 -21.16
CA PHE A 238 19.49 0.70 -21.06
C PHE A 238 19.30 -0.75 -21.49
N GLU A 239 19.88 -1.18 -22.63
CA GLU A 239 19.72 -2.54 -23.17
C GLU A 239 20.36 -3.60 -22.27
N SER A 240 21.56 -3.34 -21.77
CA SER A 240 22.27 -4.28 -20.88
C SER A 240 21.52 -4.45 -19.56
N GLN A 241 21.03 -3.34 -18.99
CA GLN A 241 20.35 -3.36 -17.71
C GLN A 241 18.87 -3.77 -17.80
N ALA A 242 18.21 -3.49 -18.92
CA ALA A 242 16.84 -3.92 -19.16
C ALA A 242 16.67 -5.44 -19.05
N LYS A 243 17.62 -6.20 -19.60
CA LYS A 243 17.63 -7.66 -19.49
C LYS A 243 17.79 -8.12 -18.04
N LYS A 244 18.75 -7.55 -17.31
CA LYS A 244 19.00 -7.88 -15.90
C LYS A 244 17.80 -7.56 -15.01
N VAL A 245 17.14 -6.43 -15.26
CA VAL A 245 15.90 -6.05 -14.57
C VAL A 245 14.77 -7.03 -14.91
N GLN A 246 14.61 -7.41 -16.18
CA GLN A 246 13.61 -8.41 -16.58
C GLN A 246 13.84 -9.78 -15.92
N GLU A 247 15.09 -10.24 -15.81
CA GLU A 247 15.44 -11.48 -15.12
C GLU A 247 15.12 -11.40 -13.62
N MET A 248 15.53 -10.33 -12.93
CA MET A 248 15.18 -10.12 -11.51
C MET A 248 13.67 -10.12 -11.28
N LEU A 249 12.92 -9.46 -12.16
CA LEU A 249 11.46 -9.38 -12.07
C LEU A 249 10.78 -10.71 -12.33
N TYR A 250 11.33 -11.52 -13.23
CA TYR A 250 10.88 -12.89 -13.47
C TYR A 250 11.07 -13.75 -12.22
N ASP A 251 12.22 -13.67 -11.55
CA ASP A 251 12.49 -14.38 -10.31
C ASP A 251 11.55 -13.96 -9.17
N VAL A 252 11.28 -12.66 -9.03
CA VAL A 252 10.30 -12.13 -8.06
C VAL A 252 8.89 -12.64 -8.37
N MET A 253 8.51 -12.71 -9.65
CA MET A 253 7.22 -13.24 -10.08
C MET A 253 7.09 -14.73 -9.74
N LEU A 254 8.13 -15.53 -10.03
CA LEU A 254 8.17 -16.96 -9.68
C LEU A 254 8.04 -17.18 -8.17
N ALA A 255 8.80 -16.44 -7.36
CA ALA A 255 8.74 -16.51 -5.91
C ALA A 255 7.33 -16.16 -5.37
N LYS A 256 6.64 -15.17 -5.97
CA LYS A 256 5.25 -14.84 -5.61
C LYS A 256 4.28 -15.96 -5.97
N ILE A 257 4.43 -16.58 -7.14
CA ILE A 257 3.59 -17.71 -7.58
C ILE A 257 3.75 -18.87 -6.60
N GLU A 258 4.98 -19.20 -6.23
CA GLU A 258 5.28 -20.25 -5.27
C GLU A 258 4.63 -19.98 -3.91
N LYS A 259 4.79 -18.75 -3.39
CA LYS A 259 4.19 -18.35 -2.11
C LYS A 259 2.66 -18.44 -2.13
N ARG A 260 2.01 -18.00 -3.22
CA ARG A 260 0.55 -18.10 -3.39
C ARG A 260 0.09 -19.56 -3.40
N ARG A 261 0.83 -20.44 -4.08
CA ARG A 261 0.55 -21.87 -4.10
C ARG A 261 0.63 -22.47 -2.69
N VAL A 262 1.65 -22.13 -1.91
CA VAL A 262 1.80 -22.60 -0.52
C VAL A 262 0.65 -22.11 0.36
N TYR A 263 0.25 -20.84 0.27
CA TYR A 263 -0.92 -20.34 1.01
C TYR A 263 -2.23 -21.01 0.60
N GLY A 264 -2.42 -21.27 -0.69
CA GLY A 264 -3.59 -22.00 -1.18
C GLY A 264 -3.68 -23.40 -0.57
N ILE A 265 -2.56 -24.13 -0.55
CA ILE A 265 -2.47 -25.44 0.10
C ILE A 265 -2.75 -25.32 1.60
N LEU A 266 -2.15 -24.36 2.29
CA LEU A 266 -2.26 -24.22 3.74
C LEU A 266 -3.68 -23.86 4.20
N ILE A 267 -4.42 -23.07 3.41
CA ILE A 267 -5.82 -22.73 3.66
C ILE A 267 -6.74 -23.91 3.32
N GLN A 268 -6.46 -24.62 2.24
CA GLN A 268 -7.32 -25.71 1.74
C GLN A 268 -7.12 -27.02 2.51
N PHE A 269 -5.94 -27.22 3.10
CA PHE A 269 -5.59 -28.45 3.81
C PHE A 269 -6.47 -28.74 5.05
N PRO A 270 -6.77 -27.77 5.94
CA PRO A 270 -7.73 -27.99 7.03
C PRO A 270 -9.14 -28.31 6.54
N LEU A 271 -9.60 -27.66 5.46
CA LEU A 271 -10.91 -27.95 4.85
C LEU A 271 -10.97 -29.36 4.25
N LEU A 272 -9.89 -29.81 3.62
CA LEU A 272 -9.76 -31.18 3.12
C LEU A 272 -9.75 -32.20 4.26
N ILE A 273 -9.01 -31.94 5.35
CA ILE A 273 -9.01 -32.80 6.54
C ILE A 273 -10.41 -32.85 7.17
N CYS A 274 -11.10 -31.72 7.31
CA CYS A 274 -12.46 -31.70 7.84
C CYS A 274 -13.42 -32.51 6.96
N ASN A 275 -13.36 -32.38 5.64
CA ASN A 275 -14.17 -33.22 4.74
C ASN A 275 -13.80 -34.69 4.86
N LEU A 276 -12.51 -35.02 4.91
CA LEU A 276 -12.03 -36.40 5.02
C LEU A 276 -12.40 -37.03 6.36
N LEU A 277 -12.45 -36.27 7.45
CA LEU A 277 -12.95 -36.74 8.74
C LEU A 277 -14.48 -36.94 8.71
N VAL A 278 -15.24 -36.00 8.15
CA VAL A 278 -16.72 -36.10 8.07
C VAL A 278 -17.17 -37.27 7.21
N PHE A 279 -16.53 -37.50 6.06
CA PHE A 279 -16.88 -38.59 5.14
C PHE A 279 -16.13 -39.90 5.44
N GLY A 280 -14.93 -39.82 6.03
CA GLY A 280 -14.08 -40.97 6.33
C GLY A 280 -14.39 -41.64 7.66
N LEU A 281 -14.80 -40.90 8.70
CA LEU A 281 -15.14 -41.52 9.99
C LEU A 281 -16.34 -42.50 9.90
N PRO A 282 -17.43 -42.20 9.17
CA PRO A 282 -18.55 -43.13 9.03
C PRO A 282 -18.17 -44.40 8.25
N THR A 283 -17.33 -44.29 7.22
CA THR A 283 -16.90 -45.43 6.40
C THR A 283 -15.88 -46.31 7.12
N LEU A 284 -14.94 -45.70 7.85
CA LEU A 284 -14.02 -46.43 8.73
C LEU A 284 -14.77 -47.10 9.88
N HIS A 285 -15.76 -46.43 10.47
CA HIS A 285 -16.61 -47.03 11.50
C HIS A 285 -17.41 -48.23 10.96
N ALA A 286 -17.96 -48.11 9.74
CA ALA A 286 -18.65 -49.21 9.07
C ALA A 286 -17.71 -50.38 8.76
N MET A 287 -16.48 -50.13 8.29
CA MET A 287 -15.49 -51.19 8.02
C MET A 287 -15.00 -51.89 9.29
N VAL A 288 -14.75 -51.15 10.36
CA VAL A 288 -14.33 -51.73 11.66
C VAL A 288 -15.44 -52.61 12.23
N ASN A 289 -16.70 -52.16 12.19
CA ASN A 289 -17.83 -52.97 12.63
C ASN A 289 -18.05 -54.21 11.74
N LEU A 290 -17.84 -54.11 10.42
CA LEU A 290 -17.94 -55.25 9.50
C LEU A 290 -16.87 -56.31 9.75
N SER A 291 -15.68 -55.89 10.20
CA SER A 291 -14.57 -56.80 10.55
C SER A 291 -14.71 -57.48 11.92
N SER A 292 -15.66 -57.00 12.73
CA SER A 292 -15.97 -57.55 14.06
C SER A 292 -17.19 -58.48 14.09
N MET A 293 -17.81 -58.74 12.93
CA MET A 293 -18.78 -59.82 12.69
C MET A 293 -18.07 -61.00 12.04
#